data_AF-A0A2V9B0F5-F1
#
_entry.id   AF-A0A2V9B0F5-F1
#
_cell.length_a   1.000
_cell.length_b   1.000
_cell.length_c   1.000
_cell.angle_alpha   90.00
_cell.angle_beta   90.00
_cell.angle_gamma   90.00
#
_symmetry.space_group_name_H-M   'P 1'
#
loop_
_entity.id
_entity.type
_entity.pdbx_description
1 polymer ?
#
loop_
_entity_poly.entity_id
_entity_poly.type
_entity_poly.pdbx_seq_one_letter_code
_entity_poly.pdbx_strand_id
1 'polypeptide(L)'
;MEEGGVSLESSPPPPRALAVPTPAASAQPKVPRAVPAGERAQVVVEKSGIEEDQGFEPPPSPPPRRFGFWPWSRQSTNYRYLTRSVIEAIRRAPVKRRRWQFIVVHNSGTRQGNARVFDYYHRHVRRMQNGLAYQFVIGNGTSTGNGQIEVGDRWRRQINGGHVHSDYLNNISLGICLVGDFNRDQPTRAQLESCEELIRYLRERCGKIDRGDIPVRPHREINPPRWPTDCPGDVFPYSWFRRF
;
A
#
# COMPACT_ATOMS: atom_id res chain seq x y z
N MET A 1 22.31 -83.41 46.32
CA MET A 1 22.54 -81.96 46.43
C MET A 1 21.90 -81.39 45.17
N GLU A 2 20.56 -81.27 45.18
CA GLU A 2 19.84 -80.04 45.60
C GLU A 2 20.34 -78.85 44.80
N GLU A 3 19.57 -78.00 44.15
CA GLU A 3 18.15 -77.70 43.88
C GLU A 3 18.32 -76.46 42.96
N GLY A 4 17.55 -76.10 41.95
CA GLY A 4 16.22 -76.39 41.47
C GLY A 4 15.92 -75.29 40.42
N GLY A 5 14.83 -75.41 39.68
CA GLY A 5 14.24 -74.26 38.96
C GLY A 5 14.11 -74.42 37.45
N VAL A 6 12.96 -74.97 37.05
CA VAL A 6 12.44 -75.08 35.68
C VAL A 6 11.72 -73.78 35.28
N SER A 7 11.56 -73.56 33.97
CA SER A 7 10.42 -72.88 33.28
C SER A 7 10.80 -71.56 32.61
N LEU A 8 10.90 -71.55 31.28
CA LEU A 8 9.82 -71.35 30.28
C LEU A 8 9.46 -69.86 30.11
N GLU A 9 9.83 -69.36 28.93
CA GLU A 9 9.46 -68.05 28.39
C GLU A 9 7.96 -67.81 28.49
N SER A 10 7.57 -66.73 29.15
CA SER A 10 6.21 -66.21 29.16
C SER A 10 6.09 -65.08 28.15
N SER A 11 5.11 -65.20 27.26
CA SER A 11 4.71 -64.14 26.32
C SER A 11 4.19 -62.91 27.07
N PRO A 12 4.45 -61.69 26.59
CA PRO A 12 4.02 -60.48 27.28
C PRO A 12 2.50 -60.31 27.25
N PRO A 13 1.90 -59.73 28.30
CA PRO A 13 0.46 -59.51 28.38
C PRO A 13 -0.03 -58.47 27.35
N PRO A 14 -1.30 -58.54 26.91
CA PRO A 14 -1.87 -57.56 26.00
C PRO A 14 -1.92 -56.16 26.66
N PRO A 15 -1.82 -55.08 25.86
CA PRO A 15 -1.78 -53.72 26.39
C PRO A 15 -3.11 -53.36 27.07
N ARG A 16 -3.00 -52.82 28.29
CA ARG A 16 -4.12 -52.22 29.02
C ARG A 16 -4.65 -51.01 28.25
N ALA A 17 -5.96 -50.99 27.98
CA ALA A 17 -6.65 -49.82 27.48
C ALA A 17 -6.57 -48.70 28.52
N LEU A 18 -5.85 -47.63 28.20
CA LEU A 18 -5.84 -46.40 29.00
C LEU A 18 -7.14 -45.64 28.74
N ALA A 19 -7.92 -45.42 29.79
CA ALA A 19 -9.08 -44.56 29.75
C ALA A 19 -8.65 -43.12 29.40
N VAL A 20 -9.22 -42.58 28.32
CA VAL A 20 -9.04 -41.19 27.90
C VAL A 20 -9.73 -40.29 28.94
N PRO A 21 -9.07 -39.28 29.53
CA PRO A 21 -9.72 -38.38 30.46
C PRO A 21 -10.70 -37.46 29.72
N THR A 22 -11.95 -37.49 30.16
CA THR A 22 -13.01 -36.56 29.77
C THR A 22 -12.60 -35.12 30.10
N PRO A 23 -12.72 -34.15 29.18
CA PRO A 23 -12.41 -32.75 29.49
C PRO A 23 -13.40 -32.19 30.50
N ALA A 24 -12.90 -31.68 31.63
CA ALA A 24 -13.67 -30.91 32.59
C ALA A 24 -14.11 -29.57 31.98
N ALA A 25 -15.37 -29.18 32.25
CA ALA A 25 -15.96 -27.94 31.78
C ALA A 25 -15.21 -26.73 32.35
N SER A 26 -14.58 -25.95 31.48
CA SER A 26 -13.92 -24.70 31.82
C SER A 26 -14.94 -23.59 32.00
N ALA A 27 -14.75 -22.77 33.04
CA ALA A 27 -15.62 -21.67 33.42
C ALA A 27 -15.79 -20.64 32.29
N GLN A 28 -17.04 -20.32 31.96
CA GLN A 28 -17.37 -19.31 30.96
C GLN A 28 -17.04 -17.90 31.47
N PRO A 29 -16.31 -17.08 30.70
CA PRO A 29 -16.19 -15.66 30.99
C PRO A 29 -17.54 -14.96 30.76
N LYS A 30 -17.96 -14.16 31.75
CA LYS A 30 -19.19 -13.35 31.72
C LYS A 30 -19.24 -12.47 30.46
N VAL A 31 -20.24 -12.71 29.63
CA VAL A 31 -20.59 -11.90 28.45
C VAL A 31 -21.07 -10.52 28.92
N PRO A 32 -20.43 -9.41 28.51
CA PRO A 32 -21.03 -8.08 28.67
C PRO A 32 -22.24 -7.95 27.75
N ARG A 33 -23.35 -7.45 28.32
CA ARG A 33 -24.63 -7.18 27.66
C ARG A 33 -24.46 -6.48 26.31
N ALA A 34 -25.10 -7.00 25.27
CA ALA A 34 -25.17 -6.38 23.95
C ALA A 34 -25.70 -4.95 24.03
N VAL A 35 -24.92 -4.01 23.50
CA VAL A 35 -25.32 -2.62 23.26
C VAL A 35 -26.02 -2.59 21.90
N PRO A 36 -27.16 -1.88 21.72
CA PRO A 36 -27.89 -1.87 20.45
C PRO A 36 -26.99 -1.36 19.32
N ALA A 37 -27.21 -1.89 18.11
CA ALA A 37 -26.59 -1.41 16.88
C ALA A 37 -27.19 -0.04 16.50
N GLY A 38 -26.71 1.01 17.14
CA GLY A 38 -26.97 2.41 16.85
C GLY A 38 -25.88 3.21 17.56
N GLU A 39 -25.22 4.13 16.86
CA GLU A 39 -24.12 4.96 17.37
C GLU A 39 -22.77 4.25 17.57
N ARG A 40 -22.22 3.68 16.48
CA ARG A 40 -20.76 3.84 16.29
C ARG A 40 -20.56 5.19 15.62
N ALA A 41 -20.20 6.15 16.45
CA ALA A 41 -19.81 7.50 16.09
C ALA A 41 -18.98 7.49 14.81
N GLN A 42 -19.58 8.03 13.75
CA GLN A 42 -18.81 8.66 12.69
C GLN A 42 -18.04 9.77 13.39
N VAL A 43 -16.72 9.62 13.54
CA VAL A 43 -15.88 10.77 13.82
C VAL A 43 -15.96 11.62 12.56
N VAL A 44 -16.94 12.53 12.54
CA VAL A 44 -16.93 13.69 11.68
C VAL A 44 -15.69 14.45 12.13
N VAL A 45 -14.61 14.30 11.38
CA VAL A 45 -13.48 15.21 11.48
C VAL A 45 -14.05 16.57 11.08
N GLU A 46 -14.34 17.41 12.06
CA GLU A 46 -14.64 18.81 11.81
C GLU A 46 -13.51 19.38 10.97
N LYS A 47 -13.87 19.89 9.79
CA LYS A 47 -12.96 20.58 8.87
C LYS A 47 -12.59 21.94 9.47
N SER A 48 -11.84 21.95 10.56
CA SER A 48 -11.22 23.15 11.10
C SER A 48 -9.75 23.17 10.69
N GLY A 49 -9.53 23.62 9.45
CA GLY A 49 -8.20 23.95 8.97
C GLY A 49 -8.00 23.68 7.48
N ILE A 50 -8.15 24.75 6.69
CA ILE A 50 -7.69 24.87 5.30
C ILE A 50 -8.54 24.10 4.26
N GLU A 51 -9.84 24.41 4.15
CA GLU A 51 -10.50 24.37 2.83
C GLU A 51 -10.87 25.80 2.45
N GLU A 52 -9.87 26.60 2.12
CA GLU A 52 -10.12 27.65 1.13
C GLU A 52 -10.52 26.94 -0.17
N ASP A 53 -11.56 27.42 -0.83
CA ASP A 53 -11.96 26.94 -2.16
C ASP A 53 -10.91 27.39 -3.18
N GLN A 54 -9.78 26.68 -3.19
CA GLN A 54 -8.63 27.00 -4.03
C GLN A 54 -8.81 26.49 -5.47
N GLY A 55 -9.99 25.99 -5.83
CA GLY A 55 -10.31 25.47 -7.16
C GLY A 55 -9.58 24.18 -7.54
N PHE A 56 -9.68 23.81 -8.82
CA PHE A 56 -9.01 22.64 -9.38
C PHE A 56 -7.72 23.03 -10.12
N GLU A 57 -6.71 22.18 -10.04
CA GLU A 57 -5.49 22.33 -10.82
C GLU A 57 -5.79 22.00 -12.28
N PRO A 58 -5.57 22.94 -13.23
CA PRO A 58 -5.87 22.71 -14.63
C PRO A 58 -5.10 21.47 -15.13
N PRO A 59 -5.67 20.70 -16.06
CA PRO A 59 -4.93 19.60 -16.66
C PRO A 59 -3.67 20.17 -17.33
N PRO A 60 -2.50 19.54 -17.18
CA PRO A 60 -1.28 20.05 -17.80
C PRO A 60 -1.45 20.06 -19.32
N SER A 61 -0.93 21.07 -20.01
CA SER A 61 -1.08 21.24 -21.47
C SER A 61 -0.68 19.97 -22.24
N PRO A 62 -1.49 19.46 -23.18
CA PRO A 62 -1.18 18.24 -23.94
C PRO A 62 0.22 18.29 -24.55
N PRO A 63 0.94 17.16 -24.66
CA PRO A 63 2.25 17.16 -25.31
C PRO A 63 2.08 17.77 -26.72
N PRO A 64 3.00 18.65 -27.14
CA PRO A 64 2.86 19.33 -28.41
C PRO A 64 2.75 18.31 -29.55
N ARG A 65 1.71 18.45 -30.38
CA ARG A 65 1.65 17.73 -31.66
C ARG A 65 2.78 18.27 -32.52
N ARG A 66 3.68 17.41 -33.02
CA ARG A 66 4.76 17.81 -33.93
C ARG A 66 4.17 18.32 -35.24
N PHE A 67 3.94 19.62 -35.33
CA PHE A 67 3.74 20.36 -36.56
C PHE A 67 4.45 21.71 -36.41
N GLY A 68 5.52 21.91 -37.18
CA GLY A 68 6.19 23.21 -37.32
C GLY A 68 7.21 23.57 -36.23
N PHE A 69 8.30 24.16 -36.65
CA PHE A 69 9.45 24.60 -35.84
C PHE A 69 9.07 25.79 -34.95
N TRP A 70 8.96 25.56 -33.64
CA TRP A 70 8.86 26.63 -32.62
C TRP A 70 10.04 26.50 -31.64
N PRO A 71 10.87 27.54 -31.43
CA PRO A 71 12.19 27.39 -30.79
C PRO A 71 12.15 27.36 -29.25
N TRP A 72 10.97 27.24 -28.65
CA TRP A 72 10.81 26.99 -27.21
C TRP A 72 10.04 25.69 -26.97
N SER A 73 10.49 24.59 -27.57
CA SER A 73 10.02 23.28 -27.14
C SER A 73 10.60 22.98 -25.77
N ARG A 74 9.79 23.10 -24.70
CA ARG A 74 10.07 22.36 -23.46
C ARG A 74 10.32 20.91 -23.88
N GLN A 75 11.51 20.40 -23.54
CA GLN A 75 11.93 19.06 -23.92
C GLN A 75 10.78 18.09 -23.70
N SER A 76 10.33 17.43 -24.78
CA SER A 76 9.46 16.28 -24.69
C SER A 76 10.16 15.28 -23.78
N THR A 77 9.75 15.20 -22.52
CA THR A 77 10.20 14.16 -21.61
C THR A 77 9.80 12.83 -22.23
N ASN A 78 10.78 12.14 -22.81
CA ASN A 78 10.58 10.80 -23.34
C ASN A 78 10.44 9.85 -22.15
N TYR A 79 9.22 9.75 -21.60
CA TYR A 79 8.93 8.80 -20.55
C TYR A 79 9.04 7.37 -21.08
N ARG A 80 9.82 6.54 -20.40
CA ARG A 80 9.98 5.13 -20.73
C ARG A 80 8.85 4.27 -20.17
N TYR A 81 8.32 4.61 -18.99
CA TYR A 81 7.35 3.80 -18.26
C TYR A 81 5.95 4.44 -18.22
N LEU A 82 5.85 5.78 -18.29
CA LEU A 82 4.55 6.45 -18.39
C LEU A 82 3.98 6.32 -19.81
N THR A 83 3.18 5.27 -20.01
CA THR A 83 2.43 5.08 -21.25
C THR A 83 1.39 6.19 -21.46
N ARG A 84 0.94 6.36 -22.71
CA ARG A 84 -0.10 7.36 -23.04
C ARG A 84 -1.38 7.17 -22.22
N SER A 85 -1.79 5.92 -21.98
CA SER A 85 -3.00 5.63 -21.20
C SER A 85 -2.83 5.99 -19.72
N VAL A 86 -1.66 5.76 -19.13
CA VAL A 86 -1.34 6.18 -17.76
C VAL A 86 -1.33 7.71 -17.65
N ILE A 87 -0.65 8.39 -18.58
CA ILE A 87 -0.61 9.85 -18.66
C ILE A 87 -2.03 10.42 -18.72
N GLU A 88 -2.88 9.87 -19.58
CA GLU A 88 -4.25 10.34 -19.75
C GLU A 88 -5.11 10.09 -18.50
N ALA A 89 -4.96 8.93 -17.86
CA ALA A 89 -5.62 8.63 -16.60
C ALA A 89 -5.18 9.59 -15.47
N ILE A 90 -3.90 10.01 -15.47
CA ILE A 90 -3.40 11.01 -14.54
C ILE A 90 -4.02 12.38 -14.81
N ARG A 91 -4.02 12.81 -16.07
CA ARG A 91 -4.54 14.12 -16.47
C ARG A 91 -6.01 14.34 -16.17
N ARG A 92 -6.85 13.36 -16.50
CA ARG A 92 -8.31 13.48 -16.42
C ARG A 92 -8.84 13.63 -15.01
N ALA A 93 -8.08 13.21 -13.99
CA ALA A 93 -8.52 13.31 -12.61
C ALA A 93 -8.67 14.78 -12.18
N PRO A 94 -9.76 15.16 -11.50
CA PRO A 94 -10.02 16.53 -11.06
C PRO A 94 -9.22 16.85 -9.78
N VAL A 95 -7.92 17.12 -9.92
CA VAL A 95 -7.02 17.38 -8.80
C VAL A 95 -7.36 18.72 -8.14
N LYS A 96 -7.68 18.71 -6.84
CA LYS A 96 -7.84 19.94 -6.05
C LYS A 96 -6.47 20.60 -5.84
N ARG A 97 -6.41 21.92 -6.00
CA ARG A 97 -5.16 22.68 -5.80
C ARG A 97 -4.62 22.46 -4.40
N ARG A 98 -3.30 22.27 -4.29
CA ARG A 98 -2.55 22.13 -3.03
C ARG A 98 -3.02 21.02 -2.07
N ARG A 99 -3.88 20.11 -2.52
CA ARG A 99 -4.34 19.00 -1.68
C ARG A 99 -3.21 18.03 -1.34
N TRP A 100 -2.43 17.65 -2.35
CA TRP A 100 -1.42 16.61 -2.22
C TRP A 100 -0.13 17.22 -1.70
N GLN A 101 0.13 17.02 -0.41
CA GLN A 101 1.26 17.58 0.33
C GLN A 101 2.42 16.59 0.48
N PHE A 102 2.18 15.29 0.23
CA PHE A 102 3.22 14.25 0.29
C PHE A 102 3.01 13.19 -0.80
N ILE A 103 4.10 12.57 -1.23
CA ILE A 103 4.09 11.30 -1.94
C ILE A 103 4.77 10.26 -1.05
N VAL A 104 4.08 9.16 -0.77
CA VAL A 104 4.54 8.09 0.13
C VAL A 104 4.80 6.82 -0.67
N VAL A 105 6.00 6.26 -0.49
CA VAL A 105 6.43 5.04 -1.18
C VAL A 105 6.24 3.80 -0.30
N HIS A 106 5.44 2.92 -0.89
CA HIS A 106 5.01 1.56 -0.62
C HIS A 106 5.93 0.40 -1.00
N ASN A 107 6.00 -0.67 -0.20
CA ASN A 107 6.04 -2.01 -0.77
C ASN A 107 4.66 -2.69 -0.65
N SER A 108 4.47 -3.83 -1.30
CA SER A 108 3.23 -4.61 -1.17
C SER A 108 3.28 -5.68 -0.08
N GLY A 109 4.43 -5.84 0.60
CA GLY A 109 4.69 -6.92 1.55
C GLY A 109 4.59 -8.33 0.95
N THR A 110 4.63 -8.44 -0.38
CA THR A 110 4.36 -9.66 -1.13
C THR A 110 5.27 -9.73 -2.34
N ARG A 111 5.85 -10.90 -2.64
CA ARG A 111 6.75 -11.07 -3.79
C ARG A 111 6.05 -10.95 -5.16
N GLN A 112 4.73 -11.12 -5.18
CA GLN A 112 3.92 -11.09 -6.40
C GLN A 112 2.60 -10.38 -6.15
N GLY A 113 2.00 -9.86 -7.21
CA GLY A 113 0.70 -9.21 -7.17
C GLY A 113 0.58 -8.08 -8.19
N ASN A 114 -0.59 -7.46 -8.19
CA ASN A 114 -0.95 -6.32 -9.03
C ASN A 114 -2.10 -5.56 -8.38
N ALA A 115 -2.52 -4.44 -8.99
CA ALA A 115 -3.58 -3.61 -8.43
C ALA A 115 -4.90 -4.36 -8.22
N ARG A 116 -5.25 -5.30 -9.10
CA ARG A 116 -6.48 -6.10 -9.00
C ARG A 116 -6.47 -7.02 -7.78
N VAL A 117 -5.37 -7.74 -7.57
CA VAL A 117 -5.23 -8.65 -6.41
C VAL A 117 -5.24 -7.86 -5.11
N PHE A 118 -4.54 -6.72 -5.07
CA PHE A 118 -4.52 -5.86 -3.90
C PHE A 118 -5.86 -5.18 -3.64
N ASP A 119 -6.62 -4.79 -4.67
CA ASP A 119 -8.00 -4.29 -4.50
C ASP A 119 -8.86 -5.34 -3.82
N TYR A 120 -8.83 -6.58 -4.33
CA TYR A 120 -9.60 -7.68 -3.78
C TYR A 120 -9.26 -7.91 -2.30
N TYR A 121 -7.98 -7.98 -1.96
CA TYR A 121 -7.54 -8.17 -0.58
C TYR A 121 -7.96 -6.99 0.32
N HIS A 122 -7.73 -5.75 -0.11
CA HIS A 122 -8.12 -4.57 0.66
C HIS A 122 -9.63 -4.51 0.91
N ARG A 123 -10.44 -4.83 -0.11
CA ARG A 123 -11.90 -4.79 -0.03
C ARG A 123 -12.47 -5.91 0.84
N HIS A 124 -12.06 -7.15 0.59
CA HIS A 124 -12.73 -8.32 1.16
C HIS A 124 -12.08 -8.81 2.45
N VAL A 125 -10.75 -8.65 2.58
CA VAL A 125 -10.01 -9.11 3.78
C VAL A 125 -9.80 -7.96 4.76
N ARG A 126 -9.32 -6.81 4.28
CA ARG A 126 -9.09 -5.63 5.14
C ARG A 126 -10.33 -4.77 5.34
N ARG A 127 -11.47 -5.12 4.72
CA ARG A 127 -12.77 -4.44 4.82
C ARG A 127 -12.71 -2.95 4.48
N MET A 128 -11.82 -2.58 3.56
CA MET A 128 -11.70 -1.21 3.05
C MET A 128 -12.79 -0.98 2.01
N GLN A 129 -13.78 -0.15 2.34
CA GLN A 129 -14.94 0.13 1.48
C GLN A 129 -14.54 0.57 0.05
N ASN A 130 -13.46 1.35 -0.06
CA ASN A 130 -12.94 1.87 -1.33
C ASN A 130 -11.87 0.98 -1.98
N GLY A 131 -11.71 -0.26 -1.52
CA GLY A 131 -10.76 -1.21 -2.09
C GLY A 131 -9.31 -0.75 -1.99
N LEU A 132 -8.56 -0.93 -3.09
CA LEU A 132 -7.12 -0.71 -3.21
C LEU A 132 -6.63 0.50 -2.41
N ALA A 133 -5.73 0.30 -1.45
CA ALA A 133 -5.25 1.34 -0.53
C ALA A 133 -4.50 2.49 -1.22
N TYR A 134 -3.86 2.21 -2.35
CA TYR A 134 -2.90 3.08 -3.02
C TYR A 134 -3.53 3.80 -4.22
N GLN A 135 -2.97 4.96 -4.57
CA GLN A 135 -3.32 5.66 -5.80
C GLN A 135 -2.63 5.02 -7.01
N PHE A 136 -1.44 4.45 -6.84
CA PHE A 136 -0.68 3.80 -7.90
C PHE A 136 -0.03 2.50 -7.42
N VAL A 137 0.10 1.53 -8.31
CA VAL A 137 0.86 0.28 -8.10
C VAL A 137 1.88 0.12 -9.23
N ILE A 138 3.10 -0.32 -8.93
CA ILE A 138 4.17 -0.55 -9.90
C ILE A 138 4.58 -2.03 -9.87
N GLY A 139 4.31 -2.73 -10.97
CA GLY A 139 4.59 -4.16 -11.14
C GLY A 139 6.09 -4.48 -11.13
N ASN A 140 6.43 -5.68 -10.67
CA ASN A 140 7.80 -6.20 -10.65
C ASN A 140 8.06 -7.27 -11.73
N GLY A 141 7.10 -7.52 -12.62
CA GLY A 141 7.19 -8.54 -13.67
C GLY A 141 6.50 -9.86 -13.34
N THR A 142 5.87 -10.00 -12.17
CA THR A 142 5.17 -11.23 -11.78
C THR A 142 3.74 -11.30 -12.30
N SER A 143 2.85 -10.41 -11.86
CA SER A 143 1.43 -10.39 -12.27
C SER A 143 1.08 -9.23 -13.21
N THR A 144 1.97 -8.26 -13.33
CA THR A 144 1.99 -7.19 -14.35
C THR A 144 3.44 -6.92 -14.74
N GLY A 145 3.67 -6.22 -15.85
CA GLY A 145 5.00 -5.95 -16.40
C GLY A 145 5.94 -5.28 -15.39
N ASN A 146 7.24 -5.54 -15.52
CA ASN A 146 8.25 -4.94 -14.64
C ASN A 146 8.37 -3.43 -14.91
N GLY A 147 8.10 -2.60 -13.90
CA GLY A 147 7.99 -1.15 -14.04
C GLY A 147 6.64 -0.68 -14.61
N GLN A 148 5.68 -1.57 -14.85
CA GLN A 148 4.35 -1.20 -15.32
C GLN A 148 3.58 -0.44 -14.23
N ILE A 149 3.09 0.75 -14.56
CA ILE A 149 2.28 1.58 -13.67
C ILE A 149 0.79 1.24 -13.85
N GLU A 150 0.15 0.85 -12.76
CA GLU A 150 -1.30 0.66 -12.66
C GLU A 150 -1.91 1.81 -11.86
N VAL A 151 -2.80 2.58 -12.50
CA VAL A 151 -3.52 3.68 -11.85
C VAL A 151 -4.72 3.12 -11.07
N GLY A 152 -4.81 3.44 -9.79
CA GLY A 152 -5.89 3.02 -8.90
C GLY A 152 -7.11 3.95 -8.95
N ASP A 153 -8.26 3.44 -8.51
CA ASP A 153 -9.51 4.22 -8.49
C ASP A 153 -9.48 5.40 -7.53
N ARG A 154 -8.63 5.33 -6.50
CA ARG A 154 -8.43 6.46 -5.56
C ARG A 154 -7.88 7.69 -6.27
N TRP A 155 -6.99 7.49 -7.24
CA TRP A 155 -6.52 8.59 -8.08
C TRP A 155 -7.63 9.09 -9.00
N ARG A 156 -8.28 8.19 -9.75
CA ARG A 156 -9.32 8.57 -10.73
C ARG A 156 -10.45 9.39 -10.10
N ARG A 157 -10.88 8.97 -8.91
CA ARG A 157 -11.99 9.58 -8.16
C ARG A 157 -11.53 10.69 -7.21
N GLN A 158 -10.22 10.90 -7.08
CA GLN A 158 -9.62 11.83 -6.12
C GLN A 158 -10.19 11.64 -4.70
N ILE A 159 -10.18 10.41 -4.21
CA ILE A 159 -10.56 10.09 -2.83
C ILE A 159 -9.33 9.83 -1.97
N ASN A 160 -9.50 9.89 -0.64
CA ASN A 160 -8.44 9.70 0.34
C ASN A 160 -7.71 8.38 0.08
N GLY A 161 -6.44 8.28 0.47
CA GLY A 161 -5.71 7.02 0.58
C GLY A 161 -6.32 6.08 1.61
N GLY A 162 -5.78 4.87 1.67
CA GLY A 162 -5.93 3.98 2.82
C GLY A 162 -4.62 3.27 3.14
N HIS A 163 -3.51 3.96 2.89
CA HIS A 163 -2.16 3.40 2.81
C HIS A 163 -1.29 3.77 4.01
N VAL A 164 -1.68 4.78 4.79
CA VAL A 164 -1.09 5.11 6.10
C VAL A 164 -2.12 5.01 7.22
N HIS A 165 -1.67 5.04 8.48
CA HIS A 165 -2.56 4.87 9.63
C HIS A 165 -3.49 6.07 9.86
N SER A 166 -3.05 7.30 9.52
CA SER A 166 -3.80 8.53 9.81
C SER A 166 -4.73 8.91 8.66
N ASP A 167 -6.01 9.15 8.95
CA ASP A 167 -7.00 9.63 7.99
C ASP A 167 -6.64 11.01 7.41
N TYR A 168 -6.08 11.89 8.25
CA TYR A 168 -5.58 13.19 7.81
C TYR A 168 -4.46 13.01 6.77
N LEU A 169 -3.47 12.16 7.06
CA LEU A 169 -2.37 11.90 6.13
C LEU A 169 -2.87 11.20 4.87
N ASN A 170 -3.81 10.26 4.96
CA ASN A 170 -4.47 9.66 3.79
C ASN A 170 -5.20 10.70 2.92
N ASN A 171 -5.71 11.80 3.50
CA ASN A 171 -6.38 12.85 2.74
C ASN A 171 -5.41 13.73 1.93
N ILE A 172 -4.18 13.92 2.43
CA ILE A 172 -3.19 14.84 1.84
C ILE A 172 -1.98 14.14 1.20
N SER A 173 -1.95 12.81 1.17
CA SER A 173 -0.80 12.07 0.62
C SER A 173 -1.17 11.04 -0.45
N LEU A 174 -0.36 11.01 -1.51
CA LEU A 174 -0.44 10.01 -2.57
C LEU A 174 0.38 8.78 -2.19
N GLY A 175 -0.23 7.60 -2.25
CA GLY A 175 0.46 6.33 -2.04
C GLY A 175 0.85 5.67 -3.36
N ILE A 176 2.13 5.37 -3.53
CA ILE A 176 2.69 4.59 -4.64
C ILE A 176 3.21 3.26 -4.09
N CYS A 177 2.62 2.14 -4.48
CA CYS A 177 3.04 0.80 -4.04
C CYS A 177 3.91 0.11 -5.07
N LEU A 178 5.12 -0.31 -4.70
CA LEU A 178 5.96 -1.17 -5.52
C LEU A 178 5.69 -2.63 -5.12
N VAL A 179 5.36 -3.49 -6.08
CA VAL A 179 5.15 -4.93 -5.82
C VAL A 179 6.46 -5.55 -5.35
N GLY A 180 6.49 -6.10 -4.14
CA GLY A 180 7.66 -6.75 -3.55
C GLY A 180 7.61 -6.83 -2.03
N ASP A 181 8.48 -7.68 -1.48
CA ASP A 181 8.83 -7.72 -0.05
C ASP A 181 10.27 -7.19 0.12
N PHE A 182 10.39 -5.89 0.34
CA PHE A 182 11.71 -5.24 0.45
C PHE A 182 12.29 -5.23 1.86
N ASN A 183 11.82 -6.12 2.74
CA ASN A 183 12.63 -6.58 3.85
C ASN A 183 13.60 -7.69 3.44
N ARG A 184 13.36 -8.34 2.29
CA ARG A 184 14.14 -9.49 1.82
C ARG A 184 14.85 -9.21 0.50
N ASP A 185 14.14 -8.60 -0.43
CA ASP A 185 14.60 -8.42 -1.81
C ASP A 185 14.69 -6.91 -2.15
N GLN A 186 15.59 -6.47 -3.03
CA GLN A 186 15.56 -5.07 -3.48
C GLN A 186 14.48 -4.85 -4.55
N PRO A 187 13.89 -3.63 -4.65
CA PRO A 187 13.06 -3.27 -5.80
C PRO A 187 13.88 -3.40 -7.09
N THR A 188 13.22 -3.77 -8.19
CA THR A 188 13.91 -3.82 -9.48
C THR A 188 14.31 -2.41 -9.93
N ARG A 189 15.37 -2.32 -10.75
CA ARG A 189 15.77 -1.05 -11.37
C ARG A 189 14.62 -0.41 -12.15
N ALA A 190 13.83 -1.22 -12.87
CA ALA A 190 12.69 -0.75 -13.64
C ALA A 190 11.59 -0.16 -12.74
N GLN A 191 11.35 -0.73 -11.55
CA GLN A 191 10.41 -0.16 -10.58
C GLN A 191 10.88 1.20 -10.07
N LEU A 192 12.16 1.34 -9.73
CA LEU A 192 12.72 2.62 -9.24
C LEU A 192 12.69 3.71 -10.31
N GLU A 193 13.08 3.39 -11.54
CA GLU A 193 13.03 4.34 -12.68
C GLU A 193 11.58 4.73 -13.01
N SER A 194 10.66 3.77 -13.03
CA SER A 194 9.22 4.00 -13.24
C SER A 194 8.61 4.89 -12.15
N CYS A 195 8.96 4.63 -10.88
CA CYS A 195 8.51 5.43 -9.75
C CYS A 195 9.03 6.87 -9.84
N GLU A 196 10.28 7.07 -10.25
CA GLU A 196 10.86 8.39 -10.45
C GLU A 196 10.17 9.18 -11.56
N GLU A 197 9.88 8.55 -12.71
CA GLU A 197 9.10 9.18 -13.78
C GLU A 197 7.71 9.58 -13.31
N LEU A 198 7.02 8.67 -12.61
CA LEU A 198 5.69 8.92 -12.06
C LEU A 198 5.70 10.09 -11.06
N ILE A 199 6.66 10.13 -10.14
CA ILE A 199 6.78 11.21 -9.15
C ILE A 199 6.97 12.56 -9.83
N ARG A 200 7.87 12.66 -10.81
CA ARG A 200 8.08 13.91 -11.56
C ARG A 200 6.80 14.37 -12.25
N TYR A 201 6.11 13.44 -12.92
CA TYR A 201 4.84 13.76 -13.59
C TYR A 201 3.74 14.17 -12.61
N LEU A 202 3.67 13.54 -11.44
CA LEU A 202 2.72 13.90 -10.39
C LEU A 202 3.01 15.28 -9.79
N ARG A 203 4.29 15.63 -9.57
CA ARG A 203 4.68 17.00 -9.13
C ARG A 203 4.24 18.04 -10.15
N GLU A 204 4.42 17.78 -11.45
CA GLU A 204 3.91 18.66 -12.51
C GLU A 204 2.38 18.74 -12.51
N ARG A 205 1.68 17.60 -12.36
CA ARG A 205 0.22 17.53 -12.40
C ARG A 205 -0.44 18.19 -11.18
N CYS A 206 0.13 18.01 -10.00
CA CYS A 206 -0.44 18.48 -8.73
C CYS A 206 0.03 19.90 -8.37
N GLY A 207 1.05 20.41 -9.04
CA GLY A 207 1.62 21.73 -8.77
C GLY A 207 2.55 21.73 -7.56
N LYS A 208 2.94 22.95 -7.15
CA LYS A 208 3.83 23.19 -6.01
C LYS A 208 3.03 23.38 -4.71
N ILE A 209 3.70 23.09 -3.60
CA ILE A 209 3.27 23.41 -2.25
C ILE A 209 4.01 24.66 -1.75
N ASP A 210 3.64 25.22 -0.59
CA ASP A 210 4.29 26.42 -0.04
C ASP A 210 5.80 26.29 0.10
N ARG A 211 6.28 25.07 0.36
CA ARG A 211 7.69 24.74 0.56
C ARG A 211 8.42 24.27 -0.70
N GLY A 212 7.81 24.46 -1.87
CA GLY A 212 8.37 24.04 -3.16
C GLY A 212 7.73 22.77 -3.71
N ASP A 213 8.55 21.79 -4.05
CA ASP A 213 8.06 20.52 -4.60
C ASP A 213 7.42 19.64 -3.51
N ILE A 214 6.47 18.78 -3.91
CA ILE A 214 5.84 17.82 -3.01
C ILE A 214 6.90 16.84 -2.48
N PRO A 215 7.17 16.78 -1.16
CA PRO A 215 8.17 15.87 -0.60
C PRO A 215 7.81 14.40 -0.82
N VAL A 216 8.83 13.59 -1.10
CA VAL A 216 8.70 12.13 -1.25
C VAL A 216 9.29 11.47 -0.02
N ARG A 217 8.54 10.55 0.59
CA ARG A 217 8.91 9.90 1.85
C ARG A 217 8.67 8.39 1.83
N PRO A 218 9.50 7.59 2.51
CA PRO A 218 9.15 6.20 2.81
C PRO A 218 8.02 6.14 3.84
N HIS A 219 7.17 5.12 3.78
CA HIS A 219 6.05 4.96 4.71
C HIS A 219 6.49 4.97 6.19
N ARG A 220 7.63 4.36 6.54
CA ARG A 220 8.14 4.34 7.91
C ARG A 220 8.42 5.72 8.52
N GLU A 221 8.64 6.74 7.71
CA GLU A 221 8.84 8.12 8.18
C GLU A 221 7.52 8.90 8.34
N ILE A 222 6.40 8.34 7.87
CA ILE A 222 5.10 9.03 7.82
C ILE A 222 4.22 8.67 9.01
N ASN A 223 4.23 7.40 9.44
CA ASN A 223 3.43 7.00 10.59
C ASN A 223 4.01 7.55 11.90
N PRO A 224 3.17 7.95 12.87
CA PRO A 224 3.63 8.30 14.21
C PRO A 224 4.35 7.13 14.90
N PRO A 225 5.28 7.39 15.85
CA PRO A 225 6.05 6.35 16.54
C PRO A 225 5.21 5.24 17.20
N ARG A 226 3.97 5.54 17.60
CA ARG A 226 3.03 4.57 18.18
C ARG A 226 2.47 3.55 17.17
N TRP A 227 2.63 3.77 15.87
CA TRP A 227 2.20 2.88 14.78
C TRP A 227 3.34 2.63 13.79
N PRO A 228 4.46 2.07 14.27
CA PRO A 228 5.63 1.89 13.42
C PRO A 228 5.33 0.91 12.29
N THR A 229 6.07 1.06 11.20
CA THR A 229 6.07 0.12 10.09
C THR A 229 7.49 0.00 9.55
N ASP A 230 7.83 -1.17 9.06
CA ASP A 230 9.05 -1.45 8.32
C ASP A 230 8.98 -0.98 6.86
N CYS A 231 7.78 -0.80 6.31
CA CYS A 231 7.52 -0.36 4.95
C CYS A 231 8.26 0.95 4.58
N PRO A 232 8.90 1.07 3.39
CA PRO A 232 8.89 0.12 2.27
C PRO A 232 9.80 -1.10 2.44
N GLY A 233 10.43 -1.29 3.59
CA GLY A 233 11.23 -2.46 3.93
C GLY A 233 12.67 -2.10 4.24
N ASP A 234 13.36 -2.96 4.99
CA ASP A 234 14.70 -2.71 5.51
C ASP A 234 15.81 -2.73 4.46
N VAL A 235 15.65 -3.50 3.38
CA VAL A 235 16.63 -3.56 2.29
C VAL A 235 16.30 -2.61 1.13
N PHE A 236 15.22 -1.82 1.25
CA PHE A 236 14.93 -0.78 0.26
C PHE A 236 16.09 0.24 0.20
N PRO A 237 16.51 0.71 -0.99
CA PRO A 237 17.62 1.64 -1.10
C PRO A 237 17.20 3.06 -0.66
N TYR A 238 17.22 3.37 0.64
CA TYR A 238 16.78 4.68 1.18
C TYR A 238 17.55 5.88 0.60
N SER A 239 18.78 5.65 0.12
CA SER A 239 19.55 6.66 -0.62
C SER A 239 18.83 7.19 -1.87
N TRP A 240 17.93 6.39 -2.47
CA TRP A 240 17.13 6.77 -3.61
C TRP A 240 16.20 7.96 -3.31
N PHE A 241 15.71 8.11 -2.07
CA PHE A 241 14.85 9.24 -1.68
C PHE A 241 15.58 10.60 -1.74
N ARG A 242 16.92 10.63 -1.70
CA ARG A 242 17.70 11.87 -1.81
C ARG A 242 17.64 12.54 -3.19
N ARG A 243 16.96 11.91 -4.15
CA ARG A 243 16.70 12.46 -5.50
C ARG A 243 15.59 13.53 -5.52
N PHE A 244 14.84 13.68 -4.42
CA PHE A 244 13.57 14.40 -4.40
C PHE A 244 13.54 15.56 -3.41
#